data_AF-A0A955WYZ7-F1
#
_entry.id   AF-A0A955WYZ7-F1
#
_cell.length_a   1.000
_cell.length_b   1.000
_cell.length_c   1.000
_cell.angle_alpha   90.00
_cell.angle_beta   90.00
_cell.angle_gamma   90.00
#
_symmetry.space_group_name_H-M   'P 1'
#
loop_
_entity.id
_entity.type
_entity.pdbx_description
1 polymer ?
#
loop_
_entity_poly.entity_id
_entity_poly.type
_entity_poly.pdbx_seq_one_letter_code
_entity_poly.pdbx_strand_id
1 'polypeptide(L)'
;MRRLIPLSLATVSLLACGEPTEPTPAAAGDLCAQANARLAACFPEQPSGQACHGGTAQRIADATCDELAAADAKADGGWMCFWTPWLCASGGGGAATVDTYTLFVGTSRCGTYFGAGDDCTYYYASACTEVGLFKDGVELERKFSSTHGNVRFDLAEKGDYEVRVFDRAGEITTQIKGTFDYRYEPAVEAVTVGDAAEVRLGFDLPNDSEAKVKQCAPVTVDLTVETAAGERVESKQVEWDWFVRFLQPDGTVDVTRPFSIHPDATGEADYVNRTTFHGIYKGESLVEFIRMDIPEWRQENNPDYEALLDRYAVESVDPVAVPFTLEDGQIPAGAGFSYGVIDPLTE
;
A
#
# COMPACT_ATOMS: atom_id res chain seq x y z
N MET A 1 -38.46 53.03 44.89
CA MET A 1 -37.06 52.57 44.97
C MET A 1 -36.98 51.14 44.48
N ARG A 2 -36.55 50.94 43.23
CA ARG A 2 -36.27 49.62 42.64
C ARG A 2 -34.86 49.69 42.07
N ARG A 3 -33.97 48.81 42.55
CA ARG A 3 -32.59 48.70 42.08
C ARG A 3 -32.57 47.94 40.75
N LEU A 4 -31.89 48.51 39.76
CA LEU A 4 -31.53 47.88 38.50
C LEU A 4 -30.36 46.91 38.75
N ILE A 5 -30.48 45.69 38.25
CA ILE A 5 -29.39 44.70 38.18
C ILE A 5 -28.79 44.82 36.78
N PRO A 6 -27.46 45.00 36.63
CA PRO A 6 -26.82 45.01 35.32
C PRO A 6 -26.65 43.57 34.79
N LEU A 7 -27.08 43.34 33.55
CA LEU A 7 -26.67 42.18 32.75
C LEU A 7 -25.22 42.42 32.29
N SER A 8 -24.30 41.61 32.78
CA SER A 8 -22.96 41.50 32.20
C SER A 8 -23.01 40.53 31.02
N LEU A 9 -22.72 41.02 29.81
CA LEU A 9 -22.37 40.18 28.67
C LEU A 9 -21.08 39.44 28.99
N ALA A 10 -21.12 38.11 28.96
CA ALA A 10 -19.93 37.27 28.94
C ALA A 10 -19.45 37.15 27.48
N THR A 11 -18.30 37.76 27.19
CA THR A 11 -17.56 37.57 25.95
C THR A 11 -16.98 36.16 25.96
N VAL A 12 -17.45 35.29 25.06
CA VAL A 12 -16.82 33.99 24.79
C VAL A 12 -15.57 34.25 23.94
N SER A 13 -14.39 34.14 24.56
CA SER A 13 -13.12 34.11 23.85
C SER A 13 -13.00 32.79 23.08
N LEU A 14 -13.09 32.85 21.76
CA LEU A 14 -12.60 31.81 20.86
C LEU A 14 -11.08 31.68 21.07
N LEU A 15 -10.66 30.61 21.74
CA LEU A 15 -9.26 30.16 21.73
C LEU A 15 -8.94 29.73 20.30
N ALA A 16 -8.15 30.56 19.61
CA ALA A 16 -7.48 30.18 18.38
C ALA A 16 -6.58 28.96 18.66
N CYS A 17 -6.89 27.82 18.05
CA CYS A 17 -5.89 26.77 17.88
C CYS A 17 -4.89 27.33 16.86
N GLY A 18 -3.73 27.80 17.35
CA GLY A 18 -2.65 28.23 16.47
C GLY A 18 -2.18 27.05 15.63
N GLU A 19 -2.20 27.21 14.31
CA GLU A 19 -1.50 26.28 13.42
C GLU A 19 0.00 26.30 13.80
N PRO A 20 0.65 25.12 13.88
CA PRO A 20 2.06 25.06 14.21
C PRO A 20 2.84 25.82 13.13
N THR A 21 3.53 26.89 13.56
CA THR A 21 4.36 27.70 12.67
C THR A 21 5.53 26.85 12.21
N GLU A 22 5.70 26.66 10.90
CA GLU A 22 6.84 25.93 10.37
C GLU A 22 8.15 26.60 10.81
N PRO A 23 9.15 25.82 11.27
CA PRO A 23 10.42 26.37 11.71
C PRO A 23 11.15 27.02 10.53
N THR A 24 11.79 28.16 10.78
CA THR A 24 12.68 28.80 9.78
C THR A 24 13.79 27.84 9.31
N PRO A 25 14.34 27.98 8.09
CA PRO A 25 15.32 27.04 7.52
C PRO A 25 16.58 26.82 8.39
N ALA A 26 17.01 27.84 9.14
CA ALA A 26 18.13 27.73 10.08
C ALA A 26 17.77 26.90 11.33
N ALA A 27 16.55 27.07 11.86
CA ALA A 27 16.04 26.27 12.97
C ALA A 27 15.75 24.82 12.57
N ALA A 28 15.37 24.59 11.30
CA ALA A 28 15.21 23.24 10.75
C ALA A 28 16.55 22.49 10.76
N GLY A 29 17.67 23.13 10.39
CA GLY A 29 19.01 22.52 10.39
C GLY A 29 19.49 22.03 11.76
N ASP A 30 19.25 22.81 12.82
CA ASP A 30 19.61 22.43 14.19
C ASP A 30 18.75 21.28 14.73
N LEU A 31 17.49 21.18 14.31
CA LEU A 31 16.59 20.09 14.67
C LEU A 31 16.97 18.79 13.97
N CYS A 32 17.41 18.86 12.71
CA CYS A 32 17.92 17.69 11.98
C CYS A 32 19.12 17.04 12.68
N ALA A 33 20.04 17.86 13.17
CA ALA A 33 21.22 17.38 13.88
C ALA A 33 20.83 16.71 15.20
N GLN A 34 19.88 17.29 15.94
CA GLN A 34 19.36 16.72 17.19
C GLN A 34 18.63 15.39 16.97
N ALA A 35 17.80 15.30 15.92
CA ALA A 35 17.10 14.08 15.55
C ALA A 35 18.08 12.95 15.17
N ASN A 36 19.08 13.24 14.34
CA ASN A 36 20.11 12.26 13.97
C ASN A 36 20.95 11.82 15.19
N ALA A 37 21.29 12.75 16.08
CA ALA A 37 21.99 12.42 17.31
C ALA A 37 21.16 11.53 18.24
N ARG A 38 19.83 11.77 18.33
CA ARG A 38 18.91 10.92 19.09
C ARG A 38 18.83 9.52 18.50
N LEU A 39 18.71 9.38 17.19
CA LEU A 39 18.68 8.09 16.51
C LEU A 39 19.98 7.31 16.68
N ALA A 40 21.14 7.97 16.51
CA ALA A 40 22.44 7.33 16.74
C ALA A 40 22.65 6.91 18.19
N ALA A 41 22.04 7.63 19.15
CA ALA A 41 22.09 7.26 20.57
C ALA A 41 21.16 6.07 20.91
N CYS A 42 19.99 6.00 20.28
CA CYS A 42 19.02 4.92 20.51
C CYS A 42 19.35 3.63 19.73
N PHE A 43 19.98 3.75 18.55
CA PHE A 43 20.26 2.66 17.61
C PHE A 43 21.69 2.77 17.04
N PRO A 44 22.73 2.56 17.88
CA PRO A 44 24.13 2.83 17.50
C PRO A 44 24.65 1.92 16.38
N GLU A 45 24.00 0.78 16.14
CA GLU A 45 24.32 -0.17 15.08
C GLU A 45 23.75 0.21 13.69
N GLN A 46 22.95 1.27 13.60
CA GLN A 46 22.24 1.65 12.37
C GLN A 46 22.94 2.80 11.63
N PRO A 47 22.85 2.86 10.28
CA PRO A 47 23.51 3.89 9.49
C PRO A 47 22.92 5.28 9.78
N SER A 48 23.78 6.21 10.21
CA SER A 48 23.41 7.61 10.45
C SER A 48 23.46 8.43 9.16
N GLY A 49 22.40 9.22 8.89
CA GLY A 49 22.45 10.31 7.90
C GLY A 49 21.39 10.26 6.79
N GLN A 50 20.11 10.37 7.15
CA GLN A 50 19.02 10.45 6.17
C GLN A 50 18.54 11.88 5.94
N ALA A 51 17.83 12.09 4.82
CA ALA A 51 17.30 13.37 4.41
C ALA A 51 16.35 13.95 5.46
N CYS A 52 16.59 15.21 5.86
CA CYS A 52 15.87 15.82 6.98
C CYS A 52 14.59 16.54 6.56
N HIS A 53 13.50 16.25 7.28
CA HIS A 53 12.26 17.01 7.25
C HIS A 53 12.00 17.65 8.63
N GLY A 54 11.92 18.98 8.71
CA GLY A 54 11.91 19.75 9.97
C GLY A 54 10.77 19.39 10.94
N GLY A 55 9.56 19.14 10.43
CA GLY A 55 8.41 18.74 11.26
C GLY A 55 8.50 17.33 11.86
N THR A 56 9.36 16.47 11.29
CA THR A 56 9.61 15.10 11.77
C THR A 56 10.84 15.07 12.67
N ALA A 57 11.86 15.89 12.36
CA ALA A 57 13.06 16.05 13.17
C ALA A 57 12.73 16.43 14.62
N GLN A 58 11.79 17.36 14.85
CA GLN A 58 11.35 17.73 16.19
C GLN A 58 10.76 16.52 16.95
N ARG A 59 9.87 15.76 16.31
CA ARG A 59 9.24 14.59 16.93
C ARG A 59 10.24 13.49 17.27
N ILE A 60 11.22 13.26 16.41
CA ILE A 60 12.31 12.30 16.66
C ILE A 60 13.20 12.79 17.80
N ALA A 61 13.58 14.07 17.81
CA ALA A 61 14.43 14.63 18.87
C ALA A 61 13.77 14.53 20.27
N ASP A 62 12.45 14.74 20.32
CA ASP A 62 11.66 14.73 21.55
C ASP A 62 11.26 13.32 22.03
N ALA A 63 11.21 12.33 21.14
CA ALA A 63 10.82 10.97 21.48
C ALA A 63 11.89 10.23 22.30
N THR A 64 11.43 9.34 23.18
CA THR A 64 12.27 8.37 23.88
C THR A 64 12.65 7.20 22.98
N CYS A 65 13.70 6.45 23.32
CA CYS A 65 14.10 5.27 22.53
C CYS A 65 13.00 4.20 22.52
N ASP A 66 12.24 4.05 23.62
CA ASP A 66 11.11 3.11 23.69
C ASP A 66 9.93 3.55 22.82
N GLU A 67 9.64 4.86 22.72
CA GLU A 67 8.61 5.37 21.80
C GLU A 67 9.01 5.21 20.33
N LEU A 68 10.29 5.43 20.02
CA LEU A 68 10.85 5.20 18.69
C LEU A 68 10.86 3.70 18.33
N ALA A 69 11.19 2.83 19.29
CA ALA A 69 11.14 1.38 19.11
C ALA A 69 9.70 0.85 19.07
N ALA A 70 8.75 1.43 19.81
CA ALA A 70 7.35 1.01 19.77
C ALA A 70 6.62 1.46 18.49
N ALA A 71 7.13 2.49 17.81
CA ALA A 71 6.67 2.88 16.49
C ALA A 71 6.93 1.83 15.40
N ASP A 72 7.88 0.91 15.63
CA ASP A 72 8.13 -0.30 14.83
C ASP A 72 6.88 -1.19 14.69
N ALA A 73 5.98 -1.12 15.67
CA ALA A 73 4.77 -1.94 15.69
C ALA A 73 3.60 -1.36 14.89
N LYS A 74 3.74 -0.18 14.27
CA LYS A 74 2.65 0.45 13.49
C LYS A 74 3.11 0.75 12.07
N ALA A 75 2.84 -0.20 11.18
CA ALA A 75 3.04 -0.11 9.72
C ALA A 75 2.36 1.11 9.05
N ASP A 76 1.48 1.81 9.78
CA ASP A 76 0.66 2.92 9.25
C ASP A 76 1.38 4.28 9.28
N GLY A 77 2.61 4.34 9.80
CA GLY A 77 3.38 5.58 9.96
C GLY A 77 4.28 5.91 8.76
N GLY A 78 3.73 6.12 7.57
CA GLY A 78 4.48 6.30 6.31
C GLY A 78 5.61 7.35 6.31
N TRP A 79 5.65 8.28 7.27
CA TRP A 79 6.71 9.29 7.43
C TRP A 79 7.93 8.86 8.28
N MET A 80 7.86 7.82 9.12
CA MET A 80 8.99 7.39 9.95
C MET A 80 9.94 6.49 9.15
N CYS A 81 9.42 5.75 8.18
CA CYS A 81 10.21 4.89 7.30
C CYS A 81 11.18 5.67 6.40
N PHE A 82 10.95 6.97 6.20
CA PHE A 82 11.86 7.86 5.46
C PHE A 82 13.06 8.34 6.29
N TRP A 83 12.99 8.26 7.62
CA TRP A 83 14.09 8.62 8.53
C TRP A 83 14.81 7.38 9.05
N THR A 84 14.05 6.33 9.31
CA THR A 84 14.51 5.08 9.95
C THR A 84 13.89 3.89 9.23
N PRO A 85 14.30 3.59 7.98
CA PRO A 85 13.72 2.50 7.21
C PRO A 85 13.87 1.12 7.87
N TRP A 86 14.88 0.96 8.74
CA TRP A 86 15.07 -0.26 9.54
C TRP A 86 14.05 -0.43 10.68
N LEU A 87 13.35 0.62 11.10
CA LEU A 87 12.24 0.55 12.08
C LEU A 87 10.89 0.25 11.42
N CYS A 88 10.83 0.09 10.11
CA CYS A 88 9.59 -0.26 9.41
C CYS A 88 9.61 -1.70 8.87
N ALA A 89 10.59 -2.49 9.27
CA ALA A 89 10.76 -3.88 8.92
C ALA A 89 10.40 -4.73 10.15
N SER A 90 9.12 -4.85 10.48
CA SER A 90 8.72 -5.66 11.64
C SER A 90 9.03 -7.15 11.38
N GLY A 91 9.92 -7.71 12.21
CA GLY A 91 10.28 -9.13 12.19
C GLY A 91 11.71 -9.51 12.64
N GLY A 92 12.41 -8.72 13.44
CA GLY A 92 13.80 -8.98 13.83
C GLY A 92 14.00 -9.92 15.04
N GLY A 93 13.52 -11.16 14.96
CA GLY A 93 13.81 -12.20 15.95
C GLY A 93 15.02 -13.06 15.57
N GLY A 94 16.19 -12.79 16.17
CA GLY A 94 17.32 -13.72 16.26
C GLY A 94 18.15 -13.93 14.99
N ALA A 95 19.47 -13.90 15.14
CA ALA A 95 20.43 -14.28 14.10
C ALA A 95 20.27 -15.77 13.74
N ALA A 96 19.34 -16.07 12.84
CA ALA A 96 19.30 -17.35 12.14
C ALA A 96 20.34 -17.31 11.01
N THR A 97 21.03 -18.43 10.80
CA THR A 97 21.74 -18.70 9.56
C THR A 97 20.76 -18.54 8.40
N VAL A 98 20.95 -17.51 7.59
CA VAL A 98 20.03 -17.18 6.51
C VAL A 98 20.33 -18.11 5.33
N ASP A 99 19.43 -19.05 5.04
CA ASP A 99 19.54 -19.95 3.88
C ASP A 99 19.25 -19.23 2.55
N THR A 100 18.75 -18.00 2.60
CA THR A 100 18.33 -17.20 1.44
C THR A 100 18.67 -15.71 1.65
N TYR A 101 19.23 -15.04 0.63
CA TYR A 101 19.48 -13.59 0.69
C TYR A 101 18.28 -12.86 0.13
N THR A 102 17.91 -11.71 0.69
CA THR A 102 16.76 -10.94 0.22
C THR A 102 17.19 -9.64 -0.45
N LEU A 103 16.69 -9.36 -1.64
CA LEU A 103 16.80 -8.05 -2.29
C LEU A 103 15.40 -7.41 -2.38
N PHE A 104 15.25 -6.26 -1.74
CA PHE A 104 14.07 -5.41 -1.89
C PHE A 104 14.32 -4.29 -2.87
N VAL A 105 13.43 -4.15 -3.83
CA VAL A 105 13.46 -3.08 -4.84
C VAL A 105 12.23 -2.20 -4.66
N GLY A 106 12.46 -0.93 -4.32
CA GLY A 106 11.44 0.10 -4.30
C GLY A 106 11.40 0.85 -5.62
N THR A 107 10.20 1.03 -6.17
CA THR A 107 9.95 1.93 -7.29
C THR A 107 9.09 3.07 -6.78
N SER A 108 9.67 4.26 -6.73
CA SER A 108 8.99 5.51 -6.42
C SER A 108 8.74 6.26 -7.72
N ARG A 109 7.72 7.10 -7.75
CA ARG A 109 7.54 8.11 -8.78
C ARG A 109 7.64 9.47 -8.15
N CYS A 110 8.21 10.37 -8.92
CA CYS A 110 8.27 11.76 -8.57
C CYS A 110 6.89 12.41 -8.64
N GLY A 111 6.62 13.39 -7.78
CA GLY A 111 5.52 14.31 -8.03
C GLY A 111 5.78 15.72 -7.55
N THR A 112 4.99 16.63 -8.12
CA THR A 112 5.15 18.08 -7.97
C THR A 112 3.91 18.67 -7.33
N TYR A 113 4.09 19.56 -6.36
CA TYR A 113 2.98 20.38 -5.87
C TYR A 113 2.60 21.40 -6.96
N PHE A 114 1.31 21.48 -7.31
CA PHE A 114 0.74 22.53 -8.19
C PHE A 114 1.21 22.56 -9.66
N GLY A 115 1.69 21.45 -10.23
CA GLY A 115 1.78 21.28 -11.69
C GLY A 115 2.74 22.23 -12.43
N ALA A 116 3.60 22.95 -11.72
CA ALA A 116 4.54 23.89 -12.31
C ALA A 116 5.93 23.73 -11.68
N GLY A 117 6.73 22.82 -12.25
CA GLY A 117 8.15 22.63 -11.93
C GLY A 117 8.63 21.24 -12.31
N ASP A 118 9.89 21.15 -12.74
CA ASP A 118 10.61 19.88 -12.95
C ASP A 118 11.17 19.32 -11.61
N ASP A 119 10.90 20.01 -10.49
CA ASP A 119 11.42 19.67 -9.18
C ASP A 119 10.56 18.61 -8.48
N CYS A 120 11.21 17.49 -8.15
CA CYS A 120 10.62 16.43 -7.36
C CYS A 120 10.37 16.85 -5.92
N THR A 121 9.15 17.27 -5.63
CA THR A 121 8.77 17.79 -4.31
C THR A 121 8.47 16.64 -3.34
N TYR A 122 7.96 15.53 -3.84
CA TYR A 122 7.65 14.33 -3.06
C TYR A 122 7.75 13.08 -3.93
N TYR A 123 7.90 11.93 -3.29
CA TYR A 123 7.88 10.63 -3.95
C TYR A 123 6.64 9.83 -3.51
N TYR A 124 5.98 9.21 -4.47
CA TYR A 124 4.92 8.23 -4.22
C TYR A 124 5.39 6.83 -4.61
N ALA A 125 4.90 5.81 -3.92
CA ALA A 125 5.05 4.45 -4.39
C ALA A 125 4.49 4.30 -5.83
N SER A 126 5.28 3.70 -6.73
CA SER A 126 4.84 3.32 -8.07
C SER A 126 4.42 1.86 -8.04
N ALA A 127 3.12 1.62 -7.98
CA ALA A 127 2.54 0.28 -7.95
C ALA A 127 2.51 -0.37 -9.34
N CYS A 128 2.62 -1.70 -9.35
CA CYS A 128 2.54 -2.54 -10.56
C CYS A 128 3.55 -2.17 -11.63
N THR A 129 4.72 -1.71 -11.18
CA THR A 129 5.89 -1.49 -12.01
C THR A 129 6.56 -2.84 -12.23
N GLU A 130 6.86 -3.19 -13.48
CA GLU A 130 7.57 -4.43 -13.80
C GLU A 130 9.08 -4.26 -13.52
N VAL A 131 9.64 -5.16 -12.72
CA VAL A 131 11.03 -5.16 -12.27
C VAL A 131 11.65 -6.53 -12.58
N GLY A 132 12.79 -6.53 -13.26
CA GLY A 132 13.55 -7.73 -13.57
C GLY A 132 14.89 -7.77 -12.85
N LEU A 133 15.28 -8.98 -12.46
CA LEU A 133 16.55 -9.29 -11.83
C LEU A 133 17.44 -10.07 -12.81
N PHE A 134 18.68 -9.64 -12.95
CA PHE A 134 19.65 -10.18 -13.88
C PHE A 134 20.95 -10.57 -13.16
N LYS A 135 21.60 -11.62 -13.65
CA LYS A 135 22.96 -12.01 -13.25
C LYS A 135 23.75 -12.41 -14.49
N ASP A 136 24.94 -11.84 -14.65
CA ASP A 136 25.81 -12.07 -15.83
C ASP A 136 25.09 -11.85 -17.19
N GLY A 137 24.17 -10.89 -17.22
CA GLY A 137 23.36 -10.57 -18.40
C GLY A 137 22.17 -11.50 -18.66
N VAL A 138 21.95 -12.52 -17.84
CA VAL A 138 20.82 -13.44 -17.92
C VAL A 138 19.71 -13.00 -16.97
N GLU A 139 18.48 -12.93 -17.47
CA GLU A 139 17.30 -12.66 -16.63
C GLU A 139 16.99 -13.88 -15.76
N LEU A 140 16.97 -13.69 -14.45
CA LEU A 140 16.67 -14.75 -13.49
C LEU A 140 15.18 -14.79 -13.16
N GLU A 141 14.60 -13.62 -12.91
CA GLU A 141 13.23 -13.47 -12.49
C GLU A 141 12.69 -12.09 -12.87
N ARG A 142 11.37 -12.03 -13.08
CA ARG A 142 10.64 -10.79 -13.30
C ARG A 142 9.37 -10.76 -12.48
N LYS A 143 9.12 -9.63 -11.82
CA LYS A 143 8.01 -9.42 -10.87
C LYS A 143 7.41 -8.04 -11.05
N PHE A 144 6.20 -7.87 -10.55
CA PHE A 144 5.55 -6.57 -10.45
C PHE A 144 5.65 -6.02 -9.03
N SER A 145 5.78 -4.70 -8.92
CA SER A 145 5.76 -4.02 -7.62
C SER A 145 4.36 -4.07 -7.01
N SER A 146 4.32 -4.27 -5.69
CA SER A 146 3.10 -4.19 -4.89
C SER A 146 2.43 -2.81 -4.98
N THR A 147 1.25 -2.67 -4.41
CA THR A 147 0.56 -1.38 -4.25
C THR A 147 1.40 -0.33 -3.50
N HIS A 148 2.38 -0.77 -2.71
CA HIS A 148 3.34 0.07 -1.99
C HIS A 148 4.66 0.27 -2.74
N GLY A 149 4.72 -0.13 -4.02
CA GLY A 149 5.88 0.09 -4.88
C GLY A 149 7.09 -0.79 -4.57
N ASN A 150 6.91 -1.87 -3.81
CA ASN A 150 8.02 -2.76 -3.45
C ASN A 150 7.94 -4.10 -4.18
N VAL A 151 9.10 -4.62 -4.57
CA VAL A 151 9.33 -5.98 -5.07
C VAL A 151 10.33 -6.68 -4.15
N ARG A 152 10.09 -7.97 -3.88
CA ARG A 152 11.01 -8.84 -3.14
C ARG A 152 11.55 -9.93 -4.05
N PHE A 153 12.88 -10.05 -4.09
CA PHE A 153 13.58 -11.18 -4.71
C PHE A 153 14.25 -12.01 -3.61
N ASP A 154 14.00 -13.32 -3.64
CA ASP A 154 14.68 -14.29 -2.79
C ASP A 154 15.80 -14.92 -3.60
N LEU A 155 17.04 -14.72 -3.16
CA LEU A 155 18.25 -15.07 -3.88
C LEU A 155 18.89 -16.31 -3.27
N ALA A 156 19.25 -17.27 -4.13
CA ALA A 156 19.91 -18.50 -3.72
C ALA A 156 21.38 -18.30 -3.32
N GLU A 157 22.03 -17.23 -3.80
CA GLU A 157 23.44 -16.99 -3.55
C GLU A 157 23.81 -15.50 -3.53
N LYS A 158 24.98 -15.22 -2.96
CA LYS A 158 25.63 -13.91 -3.00
C LYS A 158 26.12 -13.57 -4.41
N GLY A 159 26.49 -12.31 -4.61
CA GLY A 159 27.20 -11.86 -5.80
C GLY A 159 26.65 -10.58 -6.37
N ASP A 160 27.11 -10.27 -7.56
CA ASP A 160 26.69 -9.09 -8.31
C ASP A 160 25.45 -9.41 -9.14
N TYR A 161 24.46 -8.54 -9.03
CA TYR A 161 23.22 -8.58 -9.75
C TYR A 161 22.99 -7.24 -10.44
N GLU A 162 22.12 -7.25 -11.42
CA GLU A 162 21.61 -6.05 -12.07
C GLU A 162 20.09 -6.06 -11.98
N VAL A 163 19.51 -4.93 -11.57
CA VAL A 163 18.07 -4.74 -11.49
C VAL A 163 17.66 -3.76 -12.58
N ARG A 164 16.59 -4.10 -13.30
CA ARG A 164 16.02 -3.26 -14.36
C ARG A 164 14.55 -3.00 -14.09
N VAL A 165 14.10 -1.80 -14.42
CA VAL A 165 12.68 -1.44 -14.38
C VAL A 165 12.17 -1.27 -15.81
N PHE A 166 11.01 -1.85 -16.10
CA PHE A 166 10.42 -1.88 -17.43
C PHE A 166 9.18 -0.99 -17.52
N ASP A 167 9.02 -0.39 -18.69
CA ASP A 167 7.76 0.24 -19.08
C ASP A 167 6.76 -0.80 -19.58
N ARG A 168 5.56 -0.34 -19.94
CA ARG A 168 4.46 -1.17 -20.41
C ARG A 168 4.72 -1.83 -21.77
N ALA A 169 5.63 -1.29 -22.58
CA ALA A 169 6.06 -1.92 -23.82
C ALA A 169 7.10 -3.04 -23.58
N GLY A 170 7.56 -3.20 -22.33
CA GLY A 170 8.62 -4.13 -21.95
C GLY A 170 10.02 -3.58 -22.25
N GLU A 171 10.15 -2.27 -22.51
CA GLU A 171 11.43 -1.59 -22.69
C GLU A 171 11.94 -1.08 -21.34
N ILE A 172 13.25 -0.88 -21.21
CA ILE A 172 13.83 -0.31 -19.99
C ILE A 172 13.34 1.14 -19.85
N THR A 173 12.66 1.44 -18.73
CA THR A 173 12.17 2.78 -18.46
C THR A 173 13.30 3.72 -18.04
N THR A 174 12.98 5.00 -17.82
CA THR A 174 13.91 5.98 -17.28
C THR A 174 13.72 6.18 -15.79
N GLN A 175 14.81 6.46 -15.10
CA GLN A 175 14.85 6.92 -13.71
C GLN A 175 15.51 8.29 -13.63
N ILE A 176 15.27 8.97 -12.53
CA ILE A 176 15.89 10.21 -12.11
C ILE A 176 17.07 9.87 -11.22
N LYS A 177 18.25 10.39 -11.56
CA LYS A 177 19.45 10.33 -10.74
C LYS A 177 19.91 11.71 -10.30
N GLY A 178 20.34 11.77 -9.04
CA GLY A 178 20.86 12.98 -8.41
C GLY A 178 19.77 13.85 -7.80
N THR A 179 20.00 14.32 -6.58
CA THR A 179 19.01 15.02 -5.76
C THR A 179 18.69 16.44 -6.25
N PHE A 180 19.48 17.01 -7.18
CA PHE A 180 19.38 18.42 -7.60
C PHE A 180 19.72 18.71 -9.08
N ASP A 181 20.15 17.70 -9.86
CA ASP A 181 20.58 17.87 -11.27
C ASP A 181 19.70 17.05 -12.24
N TYR A 182 18.60 16.47 -11.73
CA TYR A 182 17.60 15.64 -12.43
C TYR A 182 18.12 14.99 -13.73
N ARG A 183 19.08 14.06 -13.59
CA ARG A 183 19.60 13.35 -14.75
C ARG A 183 18.68 12.18 -15.04
N TYR A 184 18.15 12.15 -16.25
CA TYR A 184 17.36 11.03 -16.73
C TYR A 184 18.28 9.97 -17.30
N GLU A 185 18.29 8.80 -16.67
CA GLU A 185 19.13 7.67 -17.04
C GLU A 185 18.25 6.42 -17.21
N PRO A 186 18.71 5.39 -17.92
CA PRO A 186 18.03 4.09 -17.92
C PRO A 186 17.86 3.59 -16.48
N ALA A 187 16.69 3.04 -16.18
CA ALA A 187 16.38 2.45 -14.87
C ALA A 187 17.07 1.08 -14.73
N VAL A 188 18.39 1.12 -14.62
CA VAL A 188 19.29 -0.02 -14.49
C VAL A 188 20.28 0.25 -13.36
N GLU A 189 20.37 -0.65 -12.39
CA GLU A 189 21.30 -0.53 -11.27
C GLU A 189 22.02 -1.84 -11.01
N ALA A 190 23.34 -1.76 -10.84
CA ALA A 190 24.13 -2.86 -10.32
C ALA A 190 24.03 -2.90 -8.79
N VAL A 191 23.86 -4.10 -8.23
CA VAL A 191 23.78 -4.32 -6.79
C VAL A 191 24.59 -5.54 -6.39
N THR A 192 25.46 -5.38 -5.39
CA THR A 192 26.24 -6.48 -4.82
C THR A 192 25.55 -6.99 -3.56
N VAL A 193 25.08 -8.23 -3.59
CA VAL A 193 24.54 -8.93 -2.42
C VAL A 193 25.68 -9.67 -1.71
N GLY A 194 26.09 -9.12 -0.58
CA GLY A 194 27.18 -9.62 0.27
C GLY A 194 26.67 -10.45 1.46
N ASP A 195 27.31 -10.29 2.62
CA ASP A 195 26.96 -11.00 3.86
C ASP A 195 25.69 -10.47 4.56
N ALA A 196 25.17 -9.33 4.10
CA ALA A 196 23.92 -8.80 4.62
C ALA A 196 22.76 -9.75 4.27
N ALA A 197 21.91 -10.02 5.25
CA ALA A 197 20.68 -10.80 5.05
C ALA A 197 19.72 -10.13 4.06
N GLU A 198 19.80 -8.79 3.98
CA GLU A 198 18.90 -7.95 3.21
C GLU A 198 19.67 -6.83 2.51
N VAL A 199 19.36 -6.59 1.24
CA VAL A 199 19.82 -5.45 0.45
C VAL A 199 18.61 -4.69 -0.07
N ARG A 200 18.69 -3.35 -0.08
CA ARG A 200 17.63 -2.48 -0.58
C ARG A 200 18.12 -1.61 -1.72
N LEU A 201 17.29 -1.46 -2.73
CA LEU A 201 17.54 -0.64 -3.91
C LEU A 201 16.30 0.20 -4.22
N GLY A 202 16.49 1.42 -4.71
CA GLY A 202 15.39 2.34 -5.06
C GLY A 202 15.54 2.89 -6.47
N PHE A 203 14.43 3.01 -7.17
CA PHE A 203 14.30 3.66 -8.47
C PHE A 203 13.31 4.82 -8.38
N ASP A 204 13.79 6.03 -8.63
CA ASP A 204 12.98 7.24 -8.67
C ASP A 204 12.53 7.51 -10.10
N LEU A 205 11.26 7.26 -10.42
CA LEU A 205 10.71 7.40 -11.76
C LEU A 205 10.19 8.82 -12.02
N PRO A 206 10.19 9.31 -13.28
CA PRO A 206 9.62 10.61 -13.64
C PRO A 206 8.14 10.76 -13.27
N ASN A 207 7.65 11.99 -13.08
CA ASN A 207 6.27 12.24 -12.66
C ASN A 207 5.22 11.71 -13.66
N ASP A 208 5.49 11.82 -14.95
CA ASP A 208 4.63 11.32 -16.02
C ASP A 208 4.81 9.82 -16.32
N SER A 209 5.63 9.11 -15.53
CA SER A 209 5.94 7.70 -15.76
C SER A 209 4.79 6.76 -15.41
N GLU A 210 3.86 7.13 -14.51
CA GLU A 210 2.82 6.19 -14.03
C GLU A 210 2.04 5.56 -15.19
N ALA A 211 1.58 6.36 -16.15
CA ALA A 211 0.84 5.85 -17.31
C ALA A 211 1.69 4.96 -18.23
N LYS A 212 3.02 5.11 -18.18
CA LYS A 212 3.98 4.36 -18.99
C LYS A 212 4.43 3.06 -18.30
N VAL A 213 4.48 3.01 -16.97
CA VAL A 213 5.04 1.88 -16.23
C VAL A 213 4.00 1.02 -15.51
N LYS A 214 2.81 1.56 -15.22
CA LYS A 214 1.77 0.83 -14.49
C LYS A 214 1.13 -0.22 -15.38
N GLN A 215 1.27 -1.50 -15.00
CA GLN A 215 0.77 -2.65 -15.76
C GLN A 215 -0.44 -3.34 -15.12
N CYS A 216 -1.09 -2.68 -14.17
CA CYS A 216 -2.27 -3.21 -13.49
C CYS A 216 -3.42 -2.19 -13.44
N ALA A 217 -4.62 -2.70 -13.22
CA ALA A 217 -5.80 -1.90 -12.98
C ALA A 217 -6.47 -2.31 -11.67
N PRO A 218 -7.21 -1.40 -11.01
CA PRO A 218 -8.21 -1.81 -10.02
C PRO A 218 -9.36 -2.54 -10.72
N VAL A 219 -9.88 -3.61 -10.11
CA VAL A 219 -11.08 -4.31 -10.58
C VAL A 219 -12.15 -4.23 -9.50
N THR A 220 -13.28 -3.62 -9.86
CA THR A 220 -14.44 -3.48 -8.99
C THR A 220 -15.47 -4.56 -9.31
N VAL A 221 -15.97 -5.26 -8.30
CA VAL A 221 -16.99 -6.29 -8.45
C VAL A 221 -18.18 -5.93 -7.57
N ASP A 222 -19.34 -5.79 -8.20
CA ASP A 222 -20.62 -5.60 -7.51
C ASP A 222 -21.37 -6.93 -7.42
N LEU A 223 -21.81 -7.29 -6.23
CA LEU A 223 -22.56 -8.50 -5.95
C LEU A 223 -24.00 -8.15 -5.57
N THR A 224 -24.95 -8.85 -6.18
CA THR A 224 -26.34 -8.91 -5.72
C THR A 224 -26.66 -10.35 -5.37
N VAL A 225 -27.28 -10.56 -4.20
CA VAL A 225 -27.71 -11.90 -3.76
C VAL A 225 -29.21 -11.89 -3.59
N GLU A 226 -29.86 -12.92 -4.14
CA GLU A 226 -31.31 -13.14 -4.04
C GLU A 226 -31.60 -14.49 -3.38
N THR A 227 -32.74 -14.62 -2.72
CA THR A 227 -33.22 -15.90 -2.22
C THR A 227 -33.76 -16.79 -3.34
N ALA A 228 -34.02 -18.07 -3.08
CA ALA A 228 -34.71 -18.94 -4.05
C ALA A 228 -36.09 -18.41 -4.48
N ALA A 229 -36.74 -17.61 -3.63
CA ALA A 229 -38.00 -16.92 -3.92
C ALA A 229 -37.84 -15.63 -4.75
N GLY A 230 -36.60 -15.20 -5.03
CA GLY A 230 -36.29 -13.96 -5.75
C GLY A 230 -36.32 -12.70 -4.88
N GLU A 231 -36.27 -12.84 -3.56
CA GLU A 231 -36.17 -11.71 -2.64
C GLU A 231 -34.72 -11.31 -2.47
N ARG A 232 -34.41 -10.01 -2.53
CA ARG A 232 -33.03 -9.53 -2.34
C ARG A 232 -32.59 -9.75 -0.89
N VAL A 233 -31.44 -10.41 -0.70
CA VAL A 233 -30.81 -10.59 0.62
C VAL A 233 -30.30 -9.24 1.13
N GLU A 234 -30.41 -9.01 2.43
CA GLU A 234 -29.96 -7.76 3.05
C GLU A 234 -28.47 -7.52 2.80
N SER A 235 -28.10 -6.29 2.42
CA SER A 235 -26.72 -5.91 2.12
C SER A 235 -25.75 -6.23 3.25
N LYS A 236 -26.16 -6.04 4.52
CA LYS A 236 -25.28 -6.32 5.66
C LYS A 236 -25.08 -7.82 5.90
N GLN A 237 -26.07 -8.63 5.56
CA GLN A 237 -25.96 -10.07 5.60
C GLN A 237 -25.00 -10.55 4.49
N VAL A 238 -25.16 -10.05 3.26
CA VAL A 238 -24.26 -10.40 2.13
C VAL A 238 -22.79 -10.12 2.44
N GLU A 239 -22.48 -9.01 3.12
CA GLU A 239 -21.12 -8.63 3.53
C GLU A 239 -20.40 -9.69 4.39
N TRP A 240 -21.13 -10.56 5.08
CA TRP A 240 -20.56 -11.62 5.94
C TRP A 240 -20.85 -13.04 5.46
N ASP A 241 -21.92 -13.21 4.71
CA ASP A 241 -22.33 -14.49 4.16
C ASP A 241 -21.57 -14.85 2.87
N TRP A 242 -20.86 -13.90 2.26
CA TRP A 242 -20.17 -14.10 1.00
C TRP A 242 -18.76 -13.54 1.00
N PHE A 243 -17.79 -14.36 0.61
CA PHE A 243 -16.45 -13.91 0.29
C PHE A 243 -16.24 -13.90 -1.23
N VAL A 244 -15.35 -13.03 -1.69
CA VAL A 244 -14.93 -12.94 -3.08
C VAL A 244 -13.45 -13.26 -3.14
N ARG A 245 -13.11 -14.31 -3.89
CA ARG A 245 -11.73 -14.68 -4.18
C ARG A 245 -11.41 -14.30 -5.62
N PHE A 246 -10.26 -13.68 -5.82
CA PHE A 246 -9.74 -13.31 -7.14
C PHE A 246 -8.46 -14.11 -7.42
N LEU A 247 -8.49 -14.97 -8.42
CA LEU A 247 -7.34 -15.71 -8.91
C LEU A 247 -6.77 -15.02 -10.14
N GLN A 248 -5.54 -14.51 -10.02
CA GLN A 248 -4.83 -13.80 -11.09
C GLN A 248 -4.17 -14.78 -12.08
N PRO A 249 -3.78 -14.30 -13.29
CA PRO A 249 -3.16 -15.16 -14.31
C PRO A 249 -1.83 -15.79 -13.88
N ASP A 250 -1.12 -15.16 -12.95
CA ASP A 250 0.15 -15.63 -12.40
C ASP A 250 -0.02 -16.63 -11.23
N GLY A 251 -1.28 -16.96 -10.89
CA GLY A 251 -1.63 -17.85 -9.77
C GLY A 251 -1.73 -17.14 -8.42
N THR A 252 -1.49 -15.83 -8.35
CA THR A 252 -1.72 -15.05 -7.13
C THR A 252 -3.20 -15.08 -6.77
N VAL A 253 -3.49 -15.28 -5.48
CA VAL A 253 -4.85 -15.30 -4.94
C VAL A 253 -5.03 -14.11 -4.01
N ASP A 254 -6.11 -13.37 -4.20
CA ASP A 254 -6.58 -12.34 -3.27
C ASP A 254 -7.97 -12.73 -2.76
N VAL A 255 -8.24 -12.50 -1.48
CA VAL A 255 -9.51 -12.83 -0.83
C VAL A 255 -9.98 -11.66 -0.01
N THR A 256 -11.24 -11.33 -0.18
CA THR A 256 -11.89 -10.30 0.61
C THR A 256 -13.39 -10.58 0.71
N ARG A 257 -14.11 -9.69 1.35
CA ARG A 257 -15.58 -9.69 1.41
C ARG A 257 -16.13 -8.48 0.67
N PRO A 258 -17.36 -8.52 0.14
CA PRO A 258 -18.00 -7.33 -0.35
C PRO A 258 -18.31 -6.39 0.82
N PHE A 259 -18.13 -5.09 0.61
CA PHE A 259 -18.54 -4.08 1.58
C PHE A 259 -19.92 -3.57 1.23
N SER A 260 -20.79 -3.46 2.24
CA SER A 260 -22.07 -2.78 2.12
C SER A 260 -21.85 -1.27 2.03
N ILE A 261 -21.94 -0.71 0.82
CA ILE A 261 -21.75 0.72 0.55
C ILE A 261 -23.11 1.43 0.54
N HIS A 262 -23.20 2.52 1.30
CA HIS A 262 -24.41 3.34 1.41
C HIS A 262 -24.78 4.02 0.08
N PRO A 263 -26.09 4.13 -0.26
CA PRO A 263 -26.60 4.84 -1.43
C PRO A 263 -25.95 6.20 -1.69
N ASP A 264 -25.87 7.05 -0.66
CA ASP A 264 -25.26 8.39 -0.76
C ASP A 264 -23.81 8.39 -1.26
N ALA A 265 -23.06 7.31 -1.04
CA ALA A 265 -21.67 7.19 -1.49
C ALA A 265 -21.56 6.65 -2.93
N THR A 266 -22.56 5.94 -3.43
CA THR A 266 -22.59 5.35 -4.77
C THR A 266 -23.42 6.15 -5.77
N GLY A 267 -24.38 6.96 -5.29
CA GLY A 267 -25.41 7.59 -6.10
C GLY A 267 -26.53 6.62 -6.53
N GLU A 268 -26.51 5.39 -6.02
CA GLU A 268 -27.53 4.36 -6.31
C GLU A 268 -28.76 4.54 -5.42
N ALA A 269 -29.87 3.90 -5.80
CA ALA A 269 -31.10 3.94 -5.00
C ALA A 269 -31.00 3.12 -3.70
N ASP A 270 -30.19 2.06 -3.71
CA ASP A 270 -30.06 1.08 -2.63
C ASP A 270 -28.58 0.85 -2.28
N TYR A 271 -28.34 0.17 -1.15
CA TYR A 271 -27.01 -0.29 -0.78
C TYR A 271 -26.43 -1.22 -1.85
N VAL A 272 -25.12 -1.12 -2.07
CA VAL A 272 -24.38 -1.95 -3.03
C VAL A 272 -23.36 -2.78 -2.27
N ASN A 273 -23.29 -4.07 -2.56
CA ASN A 273 -22.24 -4.95 -2.07
C ASN A 273 -21.11 -4.91 -3.08
N ARG A 274 -20.03 -4.20 -2.75
CA ARG A 274 -18.92 -3.95 -3.67
C ARG A 274 -17.62 -4.40 -3.06
N THR A 275 -16.80 -5.07 -3.85
CA THR A 275 -15.39 -5.26 -3.54
C THR A 275 -14.53 -4.62 -4.63
N THR A 276 -13.31 -4.23 -4.27
CA THR A 276 -12.31 -3.73 -5.20
C THR A 276 -11.02 -4.47 -4.96
N PHE A 277 -10.51 -5.12 -5.99
CA PHE A 277 -9.17 -5.67 -6.01
C PHE A 277 -8.22 -4.65 -6.63
N HIS A 278 -7.05 -4.49 -6.03
CA HIS A 278 -6.02 -3.58 -6.51
C HIS A 278 -4.86 -4.39 -7.04
N GLY A 279 -4.21 -3.90 -8.11
CA GLY A 279 -3.03 -4.58 -8.62
C GLY A 279 -3.32 -5.75 -9.56
N ILE A 280 -4.45 -5.74 -10.27
CA ILE A 280 -4.80 -6.81 -11.20
C ILE A 280 -4.07 -6.63 -12.52
N TYR A 281 -3.31 -7.64 -12.94
CA TYR A 281 -2.58 -7.63 -14.21
C TYR A 281 -3.47 -8.04 -15.39
N LYS A 282 -3.00 -7.70 -16.60
CA LYS A 282 -3.68 -8.10 -17.84
C LYS A 282 -3.76 -9.62 -17.95
N GLY A 283 -4.83 -10.09 -18.57
CA GLY A 283 -5.06 -11.52 -18.81
C GLY A 283 -6.35 -12.03 -18.17
N GLU A 284 -6.54 -13.34 -18.29
CA GLU A 284 -7.71 -14.04 -17.77
C GLU A 284 -7.51 -14.36 -16.29
N SER A 285 -8.41 -13.84 -15.47
CA SER A 285 -8.52 -14.09 -14.03
C SER A 285 -9.83 -14.82 -13.75
N LEU A 286 -9.95 -15.40 -12.56
CA LEU A 286 -11.19 -16.01 -12.08
C LEU A 286 -11.67 -15.28 -10.84
N VAL A 287 -12.94 -14.87 -10.84
CA VAL A 287 -13.61 -14.35 -9.64
C VAL A 287 -14.53 -15.42 -9.09
N GLU A 288 -14.28 -15.87 -7.88
CA GLU A 288 -15.09 -16.87 -7.18
C GLU A 288 -15.89 -16.20 -6.06
N PHE A 289 -17.21 -16.42 -6.08
CA PHE A 289 -18.09 -16.06 -4.97
C PHE A 289 -18.30 -17.29 -4.08
N ILE A 290 -17.89 -17.18 -2.82
CA ILE A 290 -17.84 -18.29 -1.86
C ILE A 290 -18.86 -18.02 -0.76
N ARG A 291 -19.79 -18.95 -0.55
CA ARG A 291 -20.77 -18.88 0.54
C ARG A 291 -20.10 -19.24 1.87
N MET A 292 -20.35 -18.42 2.88
CA MET A 292 -19.71 -18.47 4.20
C MET A 292 -20.76 -18.59 5.30
N ASP A 293 -20.57 -19.43 6.32
CA ASP A 293 -21.44 -19.49 7.51
C ASP A 293 -20.68 -18.96 8.75
N ILE A 294 -20.43 -17.64 8.76
CA ILE A 294 -19.62 -17.00 9.80
C ILE A 294 -20.53 -16.57 10.95
N PRO A 295 -20.35 -17.11 12.16
CA PRO A 295 -21.16 -16.70 13.30
C PRO A 295 -20.86 -15.25 13.68
N GLU A 296 -21.89 -14.50 14.12
CA GLU A 296 -21.80 -13.05 14.41
C GLU A 296 -20.62 -12.67 15.31
N TRP A 297 -20.26 -13.48 16.30
CA TRP A 297 -19.15 -13.21 17.22
C TRP A 297 -17.76 -13.29 16.57
N ARG A 298 -17.65 -13.78 15.33
CA ARG A 298 -16.44 -13.77 14.49
C ARG A 298 -16.45 -12.67 13.43
N GLN A 299 -17.53 -11.89 13.34
CA GLN A 299 -17.65 -10.79 12.37
C GLN A 299 -16.92 -9.54 12.91
N GLU A 300 -15.61 -9.51 12.72
CA GLU A 300 -14.72 -8.45 13.21
C GLU A 300 -14.11 -7.63 12.07
N ASN A 301 -13.77 -6.36 12.30
CA ASN A 301 -13.13 -5.55 11.26
C ASN A 301 -11.74 -6.10 10.91
N ASN A 302 -11.45 -6.25 9.62
CA ASN A 302 -10.20 -6.79 9.07
C ASN A 302 -9.81 -8.16 9.67
N PRO A 303 -10.69 -9.18 9.52
CA PRO A 303 -10.41 -10.50 10.06
C PRO A 303 -9.30 -11.19 9.26
N ASP A 304 -8.77 -12.28 9.81
CA ASP A 304 -7.98 -13.25 9.04
C ASP A 304 -8.90 -13.98 8.05
N TYR A 305 -8.94 -13.49 6.81
CA TYR A 305 -9.83 -14.00 5.77
C TYR A 305 -9.52 -15.46 5.41
N GLU A 306 -8.26 -15.87 5.42
CA GLU A 306 -7.87 -17.24 5.11
C GLU A 306 -8.36 -18.20 6.19
N ALA A 307 -8.19 -17.85 7.47
CA ALA A 307 -8.68 -18.64 8.58
C ALA A 307 -10.22 -18.71 8.62
N LEU A 308 -10.92 -17.66 8.17
CA LEU A 308 -12.38 -17.69 8.05
C LEU A 308 -12.83 -18.57 6.88
N LEU A 309 -12.17 -18.50 5.72
CA LEU A 309 -12.42 -19.38 4.58
C LEU A 309 -12.27 -20.85 4.97
N ASP A 310 -11.15 -21.22 5.57
CA ASP A 310 -10.85 -22.61 5.96
C ASP A 310 -11.89 -23.18 6.93
N ARG A 311 -12.41 -22.35 7.84
CA ARG A 311 -13.30 -22.82 8.90
C ARG A 311 -14.79 -22.72 8.57
N TYR A 312 -15.20 -21.73 7.79
CA TYR A 312 -16.61 -21.34 7.63
C TYR A 312 -17.09 -21.34 6.18
N ALA A 313 -16.26 -21.68 5.20
CA ALA A 313 -16.76 -21.91 3.85
C ALA A 313 -17.78 -23.06 3.87
N VAL A 314 -18.94 -22.85 3.24
CA VAL A 314 -20.00 -23.84 3.21
C VAL A 314 -19.65 -24.92 2.19
N GLU A 315 -19.03 -26.01 2.66
CA GLU A 315 -18.50 -27.09 1.80
C GLU A 315 -19.53 -27.72 0.86
N SER A 316 -20.83 -27.67 1.20
CA SER A 316 -21.90 -28.20 0.35
C SER A 316 -22.28 -27.30 -0.82
N VAL A 317 -21.65 -26.13 -0.95
CA VAL A 317 -21.92 -25.14 -1.98
C VAL A 317 -20.64 -24.89 -2.76
N ASP A 318 -20.64 -25.31 -4.03
CA ASP A 318 -19.53 -25.00 -4.92
C ASP A 318 -19.41 -23.48 -5.13
N PRO A 319 -18.19 -22.91 -5.16
CA PRO A 319 -18.00 -21.51 -5.50
C PRO A 319 -18.56 -21.18 -6.87
N VAL A 320 -19.19 -20.00 -6.99
CA VAL A 320 -19.62 -19.50 -8.30
C VAL A 320 -18.43 -18.81 -8.96
N ALA A 321 -17.87 -19.45 -9.98
CA ALA A 321 -16.68 -18.98 -10.67
C ALA A 321 -17.02 -18.23 -11.97
N VAL A 322 -16.56 -16.99 -12.07
CA VAL A 322 -16.80 -16.10 -13.22
C VAL A 322 -15.47 -15.71 -13.84
N PRO A 323 -15.19 -16.08 -15.11
CA PRO A 323 -13.98 -15.64 -15.79
C PRO A 323 -14.06 -14.13 -16.02
N PHE A 324 -12.95 -13.46 -15.79
CA PHE A 324 -12.81 -12.01 -15.97
C PHE A 324 -11.51 -11.75 -16.74
N THR A 325 -11.58 -11.05 -17.86
CA THR A 325 -10.39 -10.67 -18.62
C THR A 325 -10.12 -9.18 -18.47
N LEU A 326 -8.93 -8.83 -17.99
CA LEU A 326 -8.46 -7.46 -18.00
C LEU A 326 -7.70 -7.18 -19.30
N GLU A 327 -8.21 -6.24 -20.09
CA GLU A 327 -7.62 -5.81 -21.35
C GLU A 327 -6.70 -4.60 -21.16
N ASP A 328 -5.79 -4.40 -22.12
CA ASP A 328 -4.87 -3.27 -22.10
C ASP A 328 -5.59 -1.91 -22.03
N GLY A 329 -6.73 -1.75 -22.72
CA GLY A 329 -7.49 -0.49 -22.69
C GLY A 329 -8.03 -0.10 -21.32
N GLN A 330 -8.13 -1.04 -20.38
CA GLN A 330 -8.67 -0.83 -19.04
C GLN A 330 -7.58 -0.45 -18.02
N ILE A 331 -6.31 -0.58 -18.38
CA ILE A 331 -5.18 -0.15 -17.56
C ILE A 331 -4.79 1.29 -17.94
N PRO A 332 -4.77 2.26 -17.01
CA PRO A 332 -4.94 2.15 -15.54
C PRO A 332 -6.33 2.53 -15.04
N ALA A 333 -7.28 2.78 -15.96
CA ALA A 333 -8.60 3.34 -15.67
C ALA A 333 -9.42 2.49 -14.67
N GLY A 334 -9.13 1.20 -14.62
CA GLY A 334 -9.92 0.24 -13.87
C GLY A 334 -10.92 -0.48 -14.78
N ALA A 335 -11.42 -1.59 -14.25
CA ALA A 335 -12.51 -2.33 -14.85
C ALA A 335 -13.50 -2.73 -13.76
N GLY A 336 -14.69 -3.16 -14.17
CA GLY A 336 -15.62 -3.73 -13.21
C GLY A 336 -16.81 -4.40 -13.86
N PHE A 337 -17.50 -5.20 -13.08
CA PHE A 337 -18.72 -5.89 -13.49
C PHE A 337 -19.64 -6.09 -12.29
N SER A 338 -20.92 -6.31 -12.58
CA SER A 338 -21.93 -6.66 -11.59
C SER A 338 -22.37 -8.09 -11.83
N TYR A 339 -22.59 -8.84 -10.76
CA TYR A 339 -23.00 -10.23 -10.82
C TYR A 339 -24.11 -10.53 -9.79
N GLY A 340 -25.09 -11.32 -10.22
CA GLY A 340 -26.21 -11.77 -9.39
C GLY A 340 -26.05 -13.25 -9.03
N VAL A 341 -26.22 -13.60 -7.75
CA VAL A 341 -26.18 -14.98 -7.25
C VAL A 341 -27.47 -15.30 -6.50
N ILE A 342 -27.95 -16.54 -6.61
CA ILE A 342 -29.03 -17.06 -5.78
C ILE A 342 -28.40 -17.72 -4.55
N ASP A 343 -28.79 -17.32 -3.33
CA ASP A 343 -28.29 -17.93 -2.10
C ASP A 343 -28.83 -19.36 -1.96
N PRO A 344 -27.97 -20.39 -2.07
CA PRO A 344 -28.40 -21.78 -2.04
C PRO A 344 -28.89 -22.24 -0.66
N LEU A 345 -28.70 -21.44 0.39
CA LEU A 345 -29.16 -21.75 1.74
C LEU A 345 -30.54 -21.14 2.07
N THR A 346 -31.12 -20.38 1.15
CA THR A 346 -32.43 -19.76 1.34
C THR A 346 -33.49 -20.56 0.59
N GLU A 347 -34.46 -21.12 1.31
CA GLU A 347 -35.60 -21.88 0.76
C GLU A 347 -36.74 -20.98 0.29
#